data_AF-B0MZI6-F1
#
_entry.id   AF-B0MZI6-F1
#
_cell.length_a   1.000
_cell.length_b   1.000
_cell.length_c   1.000
_cell.angle_alpha   90.00
_cell.angle_beta   90.00
_cell.angle_gamma   90.00
#
_symmetry.space_group_name_H-M   'P 1'
#
loop_
_entity.id
_entity.type
_entity.pdbx_description
1 polymer ?
#
loop_
_entity_poly.entity_id
_entity_poly.type
_entity_poly.pdbx_seq_one_letter_code
_entity_poly.pdbx_strand_id
1 'polypeptide(L)'
;MKRTNENIVSSFFYYMWNRWSKAECKTVFGGMAGHFWAKWCGLSSATLSGAAERFYAELGNNARDKIVERACELYDGQRFVTEREEEDESQINVCECCGSRDIQVRAWVDGNTNEYISDIDDSDDDFWCDSCEEAHYFVSMKEYKERMYQWWKHLDLEENKRLSGDAEDLDAWWNSLSFDQQRELYKKNYWDEE
;
A
#
# COMPACT_ATOMS: atom_id res chain seq x y z
N MET A 1 -19.83 -25.37 -7.04
CA MET A 1 -19.16 -24.62 -8.12
C MET A 1 -18.27 -25.57 -8.92
N LYS A 2 -18.13 -25.38 -10.24
CA LYS A 2 -17.35 -26.31 -11.09
C LYS A 2 -15.86 -25.92 -11.04
N ARG A 3 -15.02 -26.75 -10.42
CA ARG A 3 -13.55 -26.57 -10.43
C ARG A 3 -13.05 -26.69 -11.87
N THR A 4 -12.39 -25.64 -12.38
CA THR A 4 -11.64 -25.66 -13.65
C THR A 4 -10.14 -25.69 -13.34
N ASN A 5 -9.32 -26.17 -14.28
CA ASN A 5 -7.86 -26.17 -14.12
C ASN A 5 -7.32 -24.75 -13.93
N GLU A 6 -7.89 -23.78 -14.64
CA GLU A 6 -7.53 -22.37 -14.51
C GLU A 6 -7.86 -21.83 -13.12
N ASN A 7 -9.06 -22.10 -12.60
CA ASN A 7 -9.45 -21.63 -11.28
C ASN A 7 -8.57 -22.25 -10.18
N ILE A 8 -8.15 -23.50 -10.34
CA ILE A 8 -7.24 -24.19 -9.42
C ILE A 8 -5.87 -23.49 -9.38
N VAL A 9 -5.28 -23.25 -10.55
CA VAL A 9 -3.95 -22.64 -10.67
C VAL A 9 -3.98 -21.20 -10.13
N SER A 10 -4.97 -20.40 -10.55
CA SER A 10 -5.12 -19.02 -10.09
C SER A 10 -5.36 -18.93 -8.58
N SER A 11 -6.22 -19.79 -8.02
CA SER A 11 -6.47 -19.83 -6.56
C SER A 11 -5.20 -20.14 -5.78
N PHE A 12 -4.42 -21.12 -6.25
CA PHE A 12 -3.19 -21.53 -5.58
C PHE A 12 -2.19 -20.37 -5.50
N PHE A 13 -1.89 -19.72 -6.63
CA PHE A 13 -0.94 -18.60 -6.62
C PHE A 13 -1.45 -17.43 -5.79
N TYR A 14 -2.74 -17.11 -5.88
CA TYR A 14 -3.33 -16.03 -5.10
C TYR A 14 -3.28 -16.32 -3.59
N TYR A 15 -3.56 -17.56 -3.18
CA TYR A 15 -3.44 -18.03 -1.80
C TYR A 15 -1.99 -17.93 -1.30
N MET A 16 -1.03 -18.38 -2.11
CA MET A 16 0.38 -18.34 -1.78
C MET A 16 0.91 -16.91 -1.62
N TRP A 17 0.39 -15.96 -2.40
CA TRP A 17 0.80 -14.57 -2.34
C TRP A 17 0.19 -13.80 -1.16
N ASN A 18 -1.12 -13.99 -0.90
CA ASN A 18 -1.87 -13.09 -0.01
C ASN A 18 -2.12 -13.63 1.39
N ARG A 19 -2.08 -14.96 1.58
CA ARG A 19 -2.48 -15.57 2.86
C ARG A 19 -1.45 -16.52 3.44
N TRP A 20 -0.55 -17.03 2.61
CA TRP A 20 0.43 -17.99 3.07
C TRP A 20 1.32 -17.43 4.17
N SER A 21 1.26 -18.09 5.33
CA SER A 21 1.94 -17.68 6.55
C SER A 21 2.21 -18.91 7.42
N LYS A 22 3.02 -18.76 8.48
CA LYS A 22 3.29 -19.86 9.41
C LYS A 22 2.01 -20.38 10.07
N ALA A 23 1.05 -19.49 10.33
CA ALA A 23 -0.25 -19.84 10.88
C ALA A 23 -1.08 -20.65 9.88
N GLU A 24 -1.19 -20.17 8.63
CA GLU A 24 -1.89 -20.90 7.56
C GLU A 24 -1.23 -22.25 7.25
N CYS A 25 0.10 -22.34 7.29
CA CYS A 25 0.82 -23.60 7.17
C CYS A 25 0.44 -24.61 8.26
N LYS A 26 0.16 -24.13 9.48
CA LYS A 26 -0.37 -24.96 10.58
C LYS A 26 -1.80 -25.40 10.34
N THR A 27 -2.63 -24.54 9.78
CA THR A 27 -4.00 -24.88 9.37
C THR A 27 -4.01 -25.96 8.30
N VAL A 28 -3.16 -25.85 7.27
CA VAL A 28 -3.12 -26.79 6.13
C VAL A 28 -2.48 -28.13 6.50
N PHE A 29 -1.34 -28.10 7.19
CA PHE A 29 -0.51 -29.30 7.42
C PHE A 29 -0.52 -29.83 8.85
N GLY A 30 -1.19 -29.15 9.78
CA GLY A 30 -1.35 -29.60 11.17
C GLY A 30 -0.02 -29.89 11.84
N GLY A 31 0.13 -31.12 12.37
CA GLY A 31 1.33 -31.55 13.08
C GLY A 31 2.63 -31.54 12.26
N MET A 32 2.54 -31.56 10.92
CA MET A 32 3.71 -31.50 10.03
C MET A 32 4.09 -30.07 9.61
N ALA A 33 3.38 -29.05 10.10
CA ALA A 33 3.58 -27.67 9.67
C ALA A 33 5.01 -27.17 9.89
N GLY A 34 5.70 -27.63 10.94
CA GLY A 34 7.10 -27.28 11.16
C GLY A 34 8.01 -27.71 9.99
N HIS A 35 7.80 -28.91 9.44
CA HIS A 35 8.57 -29.43 8.32
C HIS A 35 8.30 -28.64 7.03
N PHE A 36 7.02 -28.40 6.71
CA PHE A 36 6.64 -27.67 5.51
C PHE A 36 6.99 -26.19 5.57
N TRP A 37 6.88 -25.56 6.75
CA TRP A 37 7.28 -24.17 6.94
C TRP A 37 8.79 -23.98 6.81
N ALA A 38 9.59 -24.89 7.38
CA ALA A 38 11.04 -24.86 7.22
C ALA A 38 11.46 -24.98 5.75
N LYS A 39 10.80 -25.88 5.00
CA LYS A 39 10.99 -26.01 3.55
C LYS A 39 10.63 -24.72 2.81
N TRP A 40 9.46 -24.14 3.10
CA TRP A 40 9.04 -22.85 2.52
C TRP A 40 10.08 -21.75 2.77
N CYS A 41 10.54 -21.59 4.02
CA CYS A 41 11.56 -20.60 4.36
C CYS A 41 12.83 -20.76 3.52
N GLY A 42 13.35 -21.98 3.40
CA GLY A 42 14.55 -22.25 2.60
C GLY A 42 14.39 -21.92 1.11
N LEU A 43 13.21 -22.16 0.55
CA LEU A 43 12.90 -21.83 -0.85
C LEU A 43 12.69 -20.34 -1.07
N SER A 44 12.02 -19.66 -0.13
CA SER A 44 11.78 -18.21 -0.18
C SER A 44 13.05 -17.38 0.01
N SER A 45 14.03 -17.87 0.76
CA SER A 45 15.30 -17.17 0.98
C SER A 45 16.24 -17.20 -0.23
N ALA A 46 16.03 -18.13 -1.16
CA ALA A 46 16.91 -18.29 -2.32
C ALA A 46 16.66 -17.22 -3.39
N THR A 47 15.39 -16.90 -3.68
CA THR A 47 14.97 -15.85 -4.62
C THR A 47 13.54 -15.40 -4.30
N LEU A 48 13.25 -14.09 -4.37
CA LEU A 48 11.91 -13.53 -4.17
C LEU A 48 10.88 -14.05 -5.19
N SER A 49 11.31 -14.45 -6.38
CA SER A 49 10.46 -15.00 -7.43
C SER A 49 10.55 -16.53 -7.49
N GLY A 50 9.43 -17.19 -7.80
CA GLY A 50 9.37 -18.63 -8.04
C GLY A 50 9.25 -19.52 -6.79
N ALA A 51 9.12 -18.93 -5.59
CA ALA A 51 9.11 -19.69 -4.34
C ALA A 51 7.88 -20.60 -4.22
N ALA A 52 6.71 -20.13 -4.66
CA ALA A 52 5.46 -20.90 -4.64
C ALA A 52 5.52 -22.11 -5.57
N GLU A 53 6.08 -21.93 -6.77
CA GLU A 53 6.26 -22.96 -7.79
C GLU A 53 7.22 -24.04 -7.32
N ARG A 54 8.37 -23.63 -6.77
CA ARG A 54 9.37 -24.56 -6.21
C ARG A 54 8.81 -25.32 -5.02
N PHE A 55 8.10 -24.61 -4.13
CA PHE A 55 7.48 -25.24 -2.98
C PHE A 55 6.48 -26.30 -3.43
N TYR A 56 5.57 -25.96 -4.36
CA TYR A 56 4.62 -26.90 -4.92
C TYR A 56 5.30 -28.11 -5.58
N ALA A 57 6.37 -27.88 -6.35
CA ALA A 57 7.14 -28.94 -6.98
C ALA A 57 7.78 -29.90 -5.96
N GLU A 58 8.19 -29.42 -4.80
CA GLU A 58 8.77 -30.25 -3.72
C GLU A 58 7.75 -30.93 -2.79
N LEU A 59 6.46 -30.61 -2.92
CA LEU A 59 5.39 -31.28 -2.18
C LEU A 59 5.06 -32.64 -2.82
N GLY A 60 4.77 -33.63 -1.98
CA GLY A 60 4.12 -34.87 -2.42
C GLY A 60 2.64 -34.65 -2.71
N ASN A 61 2.02 -35.58 -3.46
CA ASN A 61 0.63 -35.44 -3.95
C ASN A 61 -0.36 -35.08 -2.84
N ASN A 62 -0.34 -35.77 -1.69
CA ASN A 62 -1.24 -35.47 -0.56
C ASN A 62 -1.08 -34.03 -0.03
N ALA A 63 0.15 -33.52 0.00
CA ALA A 63 0.41 -32.16 0.47
C ALA A 63 0.01 -31.11 -0.57
N ARG A 64 0.17 -31.43 -1.87
CA ARG A 64 -0.32 -30.60 -2.98
C ARG A 64 -1.84 -30.49 -2.95
N ASP A 65 -2.53 -31.60 -2.76
CA ASP A 65 -4.00 -31.62 -2.71
C ASP A 65 -4.51 -30.73 -1.57
N LYS A 66 -3.94 -30.86 -0.36
CA LYS A 66 -4.33 -30.04 0.81
C LYS A 66 -4.18 -28.55 0.59
N ILE A 67 -3.05 -28.11 0.03
CA ILE A 67 -2.81 -26.67 -0.16
C ILE A 67 -3.68 -26.10 -1.28
N VAL A 68 -3.92 -26.89 -2.34
CA VAL A 68 -4.81 -26.51 -3.45
C VAL A 68 -6.26 -26.50 -3.01
N GLU A 69 -6.70 -27.48 -2.23
CA GLU A 69 -8.05 -27.52 -1.67
C GLU A 69 -8.29 -26.32 -0.77
N ARG A 70 -7.35 -26.01 0.13
CA ARG A 70 -7.42 -24.81 0.97
C ARG A 70 -7.48 -23.53 0.14
N ALA A 71 -6.68 -23.45 -0.92
CA ALA A 71 -6.70 -22.30 -1.81
C ALA A 71 -8.06 -22.18 -2.53
N CYS A 72 -8.62 -23.28 -3.03
CA CYS A 72 -9.92 -23.30 -3.70
C CYS A 72 -11.13 -23.13 -2.75
N GLU A 73 -10.97 -23.38 -1.46
CA GLU A 73 -11.99 -23.05 -0.44
C GLU A 73 -12.06 -21.55 -0.19
N LEU A 74 -10.90 -20.88 -0.20
CA LEU A 74 -10.78 -19.46 0.11
C LEU A 74 -10.94 -18.57 -1.12
N TYR A 75 -10.60 -19.10 -2.29
CA TYR A 75 -10.56 -18.38 -3.56
C TYR A 75 -11.22 -19.23 -4.65
N ASP A 76 -12.02 -18.59 -5.49
CA ASP A 76 -12.77 -19.24 -6.56
C ASP A 76 -12.02 -19.24 -7.90
N GLY A 77 -10.74 -18.88 -7.90
CA GLY A 77 -9.91 -18.74 -9.08
C GLY A 77 -10.16 -17.44 -9.84
N GLN A 78 -11.11 -16.62 -9.39
CA GLN A 78 -11.09 -15.22 -9.73
C GLN A 78 -9.94 -14.63 -8.94
N ARG A 79 -8.97 -14.06 -9.66
CA ARG A 79 -8.45 -12.79 -9.18
C ARG A 79 -9.71 -11.91 -9.19
N PHE A 80 -10.43 -11.86 -8.06
CA PHE A 80 -10.85 -10.55 -7.63
C PHE A 80 -9.54 -9.79 -7.70
N VAL A 81 -9.39 -9.00 -8.77
CA VAL A 81 -8.84 -7.70 -8.55
C VAL A 81 -9.79 -7.26 -7.44
N THR A 82 -9.36 -7.41 -6.18
CA THR A 82 -9.41 -6.22 -5.38
C THR A 82 -8.66 -5.27 -6.32
N GLU A 83 -9.42 -4.58 -7.18
CA GLU A 83 -9.26 -3.15 -7.28
C GLU A 83 -9.06 -2.85 -5.81
N ARG A 84 -7.78 -2.69 -5.44
CA ARG A 84 -7.44 -2.11 -4.16
C ARG A 84 -8.32 -0.90 -4.23
N GLU A 85 -9.51 -0.95 -3.61
CA GLU A 85 -10.60 0.00 -3.91
C GLU A 85 -9.86 1.31 -3.94
N GLU A 86 -9.73 1.92 -5.13
CA GLU A 86 -8.76 3.01 -5.27
C GLU A 86 -9.21 3.99 -4.22
N GLU A 87 -8.45 4.07 -3.12
CA GLU A 87 -8.95 4.71 -1.90
C GLU A 87 -9.27 6.10 -2.40
N ASP A 88 -10.55 6.48 -2.34
CA ASP A 88 -11.00 7.69 -3.01
C ASP A 88 -10.13 8.84 -2.48
N GLU A 89 -9.26 9.37 -3.33
CA GLU A 89 -8.22 10.32 -2.90
C GLU A 89 -8.84 11.61 -2.36
N SER A 90 -10.15 11.83 -2.60
CA SER A 90 -10.93 12.89 -1.98
C SER A 90 -11.27 12.63 -0.51
N GLN A 91 -11.25 11.37 -0.06
CA GLN A 91 -11.56 10.94 1.31
C GLN A 91 -10.30 10.72 2.16
N ILE A 92 -9.11 10.72 1.55
CA ILE A 92 -7.84 10.56 2.28
C ILE A 92 -7.34 11.95 2.68
N ASN A 93 -7.30 12.23 3.98
CA ASN A 93 -6.68 13.46 4.49
C ASN A 93 -5.16 13.33 4.59
N VAL A 94 -4.47 14.40 4.21
CA VAL A 94 -3.01 14.58 4.34
C VAL A 94 -2.68 15.96 4.87
N CYS A 95 -1.50 16.08 5.48
CA CYS A 95 -0.95 17.36 5.90
C CYS A 95 -0.75 18.29 4.71
N GLU A 96 -1.23 19.54 4.78
CA GLU A 96 -1.08 20.52 3.71
C GLU A 96 0.38 20.93 3.42
N CYS A 97 1.24 20.83 4.45
CA CYS A 97 2.65 21.18 4.36
C CYS A 97 3.43 20.06 3.67
N CYS A 98 3.48 18.87 4.28
CA CYS A 98 4.33 17.79 3.80
C CYS A 98 3.61 16.72 2.97
N GLY A 99 2.28 16.72 2.88
CA GLY A 99 1.51 15.68 2.19
C GLY A 99 1.55 14.31 2.89
N SER A 100 2.00 14.26 4.15
CA SER A 100 2.04 13.01 4.93
C SER A 100 0.65 12.61 5.39
N ARG A 101 0.43 11.29 5.50
CA ARG A 101 -0.74 10.69 6.15
C ARG A 101 -0.55 10.53 7.67
N ASP A 102 0.63 10.84 8.19
CA ASP A 102 0.95 10.80 9.62
C ASP A 102 0.38 12.07 10.30
N ILE A 103 -0.94 12.11 10.36
CA ILE A 103 -1.72 13.21 10.91
C ILE A 103 -2.57 12.69 12.08
N GLN A 104 -2.69 13.51 13.11
CA GLN A 104 -3.54 13.24 14.26
C GLN A 104 -4.79 14.11 14.18
N VAL A 105 -5.94 13.45 14.23
CA VAL A 105 -7.26 14.08 14.32
C VAL A 105 -7.84 13.84 15.73
N ARG A 106 -8.50 14.84 16.29
CA ARG A 106 -9.31 14.61 17.50
C ARG A 106 -10.58 13.87 17.11
N ALA A 107 -10.92 12.86 17.90
CA ALA A 107 -12.14 12.07 17.71
C ALA A 107 -12.92 11.92 19.01
N TRP A 108 -14.24 11.91 18.88
CA TRP A 108 -15.13 11.36 19.90
C TRP A 108 -14.89 9.85 20.00
N VAL A 109 -14.66 9.38 21.23
CA VAL A 109 -14.49 7.97 21.54
C VAL A 109 -15.49 7.53 22.61
N ASP A 110 -15.89 6.26 22.56
CA ASP A 110 -16.71 5.68 23.62
C ASP A 110 -15.90 5.63 24.93
N GLY A 111 -16.39 6.31 25.97
CA GLY A 111 -15.66 6.41 27.24
C GLY A 111 -15.53 5.10 28.02
N ASN A 112 -16.24 4.03 27.64
CA ASN A 112 -16.16 2.72 28.27
C ASN A 112 -15.31 1.73 27.46
N THR A 113 -15.35 1.80 26.13
CA THR A 113 -14.65 0.85 25.24
C THR A 113 -13.41 1.43 24.55
N ASN A 114 -13.21 2.75 24.61
CA ASN A 114 -12.23 3.50 23.81
C ASN A 114 -12.38 3.28 22.30
N GLU A 115 -13.55 2.85 21.83
CA GLU A 115 -13.82 2.70 20.40
C GLU A 115 -14.09 4.06 19.76
N TYR A 116 -13.59 4.25 18.53
CA TYR A 116 -13.80 5.46 17.74
C TYR A 116 -15.29 5.64 17.38
N ILE A 117 -15.82 6.85 17.55
CA ILE A 117 -17.19 7.23 17.19
C ILE A 117 -17.20 8.13 15.95
N SER A 118 -16.52 9.29 16.01
CA SER A 118 -16.45 10.24 14.91
C SER A 118 -15.35 11.26 15.14
N ASP A 119 -14.87 11.89 14.07
CA ASP A 119 -13.99 13.06 14.14
C ASP A 119 -14.70 14.28 14.78
N ILE A 120 -13.91 15.18 15.36
CA ILE A 120 -14.38 16.47 15.88
C ILE A 120 -14.14 17.54 14.80
N ASP A 121 -15.20 18.23 14.36
CA ASP A 121 -15.19 19.17 13.22
C ASP A 121 -15.07 20.65 13.65
N ASP A 122 -14.75 20.91 14.93
CA ASP A 122 -15.08 22.19 15.58
C ASP A 122 -13.90 23.11 15.96
N SER A 123 -12.64 22.86 15.56
CA SER A 123 -11.60 23.90 15.67
C SER A 123 -10.34 23.72 14.81
N ASP A 124 -9.91 24.84 14.20
CA ASP A 124 -8.66 25.01 13.45
C ASP A 124 -7.38 24.65 14.24
N ASP A 125 -7.45 24.58 15.57
CA ASP A 125 -6.31 24.33 16.47
C ASP A 125 -6.05 22.83 16.76
N ASP A 126 -6.74 21.91 16.07
CA ASP A 126 -6.75 20.48 16.41
C ASP A 126 -5.97 19.58 15.46
N PHE A 127 -5.33 20.17 14.45
CA PHE A 127 -4.67 19.44 13.40
C PHE A 127 -3.17 19.35 13.69
N TRP A 128 -2.67 18.15 13.99
CA TRP A 128 -1.25 17.91 14.25
C TRP A 128 -0.66 16.97 13.20
N CYS A 129 0.49 17.33 12.63
CA CYS A 129 1.24 16.46 11.73
C CYS A 129 2.51 15.95 12.40
N ASP A 130 2.62 14.64 12.56
CA ASP A 130 3.79 14.01 13.19
C ASP A 130 5.05 14.10 12.33
N SER A 131 4.91 14.14 11.00
CA SER A 131 6.05 14.31 10.11
C SER A 131 6.62 15.73 10.11
N CYS A 132 5.81 16.74 10.44
CA CYS A 132 6.26 18.12 10.57
C CYS A 132 6.59 18.50 12.01
N GLU A 133 6.09 17.74 13.00
CA GLU A 133 6.12 18.11 14.42
C GLU A 133 5.47 19.48 14.69
N GLU A 134 4.47 19.85 13.88
CA GLU A 134 3.79 21.15 13.91
C GLU A 134 2.31 21.02 13.56
N ALA A 135 1.53 22.05 13.92
CA ALA A 135 0.12 22.14 13.60
C ALA A 135 -0.07 22.65 12.16
N HIS A 136 -0.73 21.85 11.33
CA HIS A 136 -1.00 22.15 9.92
C HIS A 136 -2.40 21.68 9.56
N TYR A 137 -3.11 22.43 8.71
CA TYR A 137 -4.41 21.98 8.21
C TYR A 137 -4.28 20.72 7.38
N PHE A 138 -5.39 19.99 7.29
CA PHE A 138 -5.48 18.80 6.46
C PHE A 138 -6.25 19.09 5.18
N VAL A 139 -5.74 18.58 4.08
CA VAL A 139 -6.36 18.65 2.76
C VAL A 139 -6.54 17.23 2.24
N SER A 140 -7.46 17.05 1.30
CA SER A 140 -7.57 15.75 0.64
C SER A 140 -6.31 15.45 -0.18
N MET A 141 -5.95 14.18 -0.31
CA MET A 141 -4.83 13.72 -1.13
C MET A 141 -4.97 14.20 -2.59
N LYS A 142 -6.19 14.21 -3.11
CA LYS A 142 -6.50 14.76 -4.43
C LYS A 142 -6.14 16.25 -4.52
N GLU A 143 -6.62 17.05 -3.57
CA GLU A 143 -6.35 18.49 -3.54
C GLU A 143 -4.85 18.76 -3.38
N TYR A 144 -4.16 18.01 -2.52
CA TYR A 144 -2.72 18.13 -2.33
C TYR A 144 -1.95 17.92 -3.65
N LYS A 145 -2.29 16.86 -4.40
CA LYS A 145 -1.69 16.59 -5.72
C LYS A 145 -1.99 17.70 -6.72
N GLU A 146 -3.21 18.23 -6.73
CA GLU A 146 -3.60 19.33 -7.59
C GLU A 146 -2.81 20.60 -7.26
N ARG A 147 -2.66 20.97 -5.98
CA ARG A 147 -1.84 22.11 -5.53
C ARG A 147 -0.39 21.96 -5.96
N MET A 148 0.20 20.79 -5.73
CA MET A 148 1.57 20.46 -6.10
C MET A 148 1.80 20.58 -7.61
N TYR A 149 0.86 20.07 -8.41
CA TYR A 149 0.93 20.19 -9.86
C TYR A 149 0.75 21.64 -10.35
N GLN A 150 -0.17 22.40 -9.75
CA GLN A 150 -0.38 23.82 -10.08
C GLN A 150 0.86 24.65 -9.75
N TRP A 151 1.49 24.40 -8.60
CA TRP A 151 2.77 25.02 -8.23
C TRP A 151 3.83 24.79 -9.31
N TRP A 152 4.06 23.53 -9.70
CA TRP A 152 5.03 23.20 -10.75
C TRP A 152 4.74 23.94 -12.08
N LYS A 153 3.45 24.05 -12.44
CA LYS A 153 3.01 24.77 -13.64
C LYS A 153 3.14 26.28 -13.56
N HIS A 154 3.22 26.84 -12.36
CA HIS A 154 3.34 28.29 -12.14
C HIS A 154 4.77 28.75 -11.87
N LEU A 155 5.71 27.83 -11.63
CA LEU A 155 7.13 28.16 -11.58
C LEU A 155 7.62 28.75 -12.91
N ASP A 156 8.50 29.74 -12.81
CA ASP A 156 9.12 30.34 -13.99
C ASP A 156 10.01 29.32 -14.70
N LEU A 157 10.20 29.48 -16.02
CA LEU A 157 10.97 28.55 -16.85
C LEU A 157 12.39 28.31 -16.30
N GLU A 158 13.02 29.36 -15.77
CA GLU A 158 14.36 29.30 -15.18
C GLU A 158 14.38 28.48 -13.88
N GLU A 159 13.35 28.61 -13.03
CA GLU A 159 13.23 27.86 -11.79
C GLU A 159 12.94 26.39 -12.06
N ASN A 160 12.03 26.12 -13.00
CA ASN A 160 11.71 24.77 -13.45
C ASN A 160 12.95 24.06 -14.04
N LYS A 161 13.75 24.76 -14.84
CA LYS A 161 15.02 24.22 -15.37
C LYS A 161 16.05 24.00 -14.28
N ARG A 162 16.20 24.94 -13.34
CA ARG A 162 17.08 24.81 -12.17
C ARG A 162 16.75 23.56 -11.35
N LEU A 163 15.46 23.30 -11.12
CA LEU A 163 14.99 22.16 -10.33
C LEU A 163 15.08 20.83 -11.08
N SER A 164 14.78 20.82 -12.38
CA SER A 164 14.84 19.62 -13.22
C SER A 164 16.24 19.24 -13.71
N GLY A 165 17.22 20.12 -13.53
CA GLY A 165 18.59 19.92 -14.05
C GLY A 165 18.68 20.13 -15.55
N ASP A 166 18.03 21.17 -16.07
CA ASP A 166 17.95 21.53 -17.49
C ASP A 166 17.31 20.43 -18.36
N ALA A 167 16.26 19.78 -17.87
CA ALA A 167 15.51 18.81 -18.64
C ALA A 167 14.90 19.44 -19.92
N GLU A 168 14.97 18.72 -21.04
CA GLU A 168 14.39 19.17 -22.31
C GLU A 168 12.85 19.24 -22.25
N ASP A 169 12.22 18.30 -21.54
CA ASP A 169 10.78 18.25 -21.30
C ASP A 169 10.51 18.23 -19.79
N LEU A 170 10.13 19.41 -19.28
CA LEU A 170 9.86 19.66 -17.86
C LEU A 170 8.67 18.86 -17.34
N ASP A 171 7.64 18.67 -18.18
CA ASP A 171 6.44 17.95 -17.79
C ASP A 171 6.67 16.45 -17.77
N ALA A 172 7.37 15.93 -18.77
CA ALA A 172 7.76 14.52 -18.78
C ALA A 172 8.69 14.20 -17.60
N TRP A 173 9.63 15.11 -17.28
CA TRP A 173 10.50 14.98 -16.12
C TRP A 173 9.70 14.94 -14.82
N TRP A 174 8.81 15.91 -14.58
CA TRP A 174 7.98 15.97 -13.38
C TRP A 174 7.13 14.71 -13.21
N ASN A 175 6.48 14.26 -14.28
CA ASN A 175 5.64 13.05 -14.27
C ASN A 175 6.45 11.75 -14.15
N SER A 176 7.77 11.78 -14.38
CA SER A 176 8.65 10.62 -14.18
C SER A 176 9.03 10.40 -12.71
N LEU A 177 8.88 11.42 -11.86
CA LEU A 177 9.20 11.34 -10.45
C LEU A 177 8.14 10.52 -9.69
N SER A 178 8.58 9.82 -8.64
CA SER A 178 7.65 9.23 -7.68
C SER A 178 6.93 10.31 -6.87
N PHE A 179 5.76 9.98 -6.32
CA PHE A 179 4.97 10.88 -5.49
C PHE A 179 5.77 11.47 -4.31
N ASP A 180 6.59 10.66 -3.65
CA ASP A 180 7.44 11.14 -2.55
C ASP A 180 8.52 12.12 -3.04
N GLN A 181 9.10 11.90 -4.22
CA GLN A 181 10.07 12.85 -4.79
C GLN A 181 9.41 14.18 -5.17
N GLN A 182 8.21 14.15 -5.73
CA GLN A 182 7.43 15.36 -6.04
C GLN A 182 7.10 16.15 -4.76
N ARG A 183 6.66 15.44 -3.71
CA ARG A 183 6.38 16.00 -2.39
C ARG A 183 7.57 16.70 -1.77
N GLU A 184 8.72 16.04 -1.73
CA GLU A 184 9.94 16.61 -1.14
C GLU A 184 10.41 17.87 -1.90
N LEU A 185 10.31 17.86 -3.23
CA LEU A 185 10.62 19.05 -4.05
C LEU A 185 9.65 20.20 -3.75
N TYR A 186 8.35 19.91 -3.71
CA TYR A 186 7.32 20.90 -3.39
C TYR A 186 7.53 21.49 -2.00
N LYS A 187 7.65 20.65 -0.97
CA LYS A 187 7.88 21.09 0.41
C LYS A 187 9.09 22.02 0.50
N LYS A 188 10.23 21.61 -0.06
CA LYS A 188 11.48 22.35 0.03
C LYS A 188 11.46 23.72 -0.65
N ASN A 189 10.72 23.88 -1.74
CA ASN A 189 10.77 25.09 -2.57
C ASN A 189 9.52 25.97 -2.47
N TYR A 190 8.43 25.44 -1.92
CA TYR A 190 7.18 26.19 -1.73
C TYR A 190 6.93 26.52 -0.26
N TRP A 191 7.10 25.53 0.63
CA TRP A 191 6.81 25.68 2.05
C TRP A 191 8.01 26.13 2.88
N ASP A 192 9.20 25.58 2.62
CA ASP A 192 10.41 25.95 3.38
C ASP A 192 11.06 27.27 2.89
N GLU A 193 10.63 27.83 1.74
CA GLU A 193 11.09 29.12 1.20
C GLU A 193 10.20 30.33 1.60
N GLU A 194 8.99 30.10 2.15
CA GLU A 194 8.13 31.14 2.76
C GLU A 194 8.47 31.39 4.24
#